data_AF-F8GJC6-F1
#
_entry.id   AF-F8GJC6-F1
#
_cell.length_a   1.000
_cell.length_b   1.000
_cell.length_c   1.000
_cell.angle_alpha   90.00
_cell.angle_beta   90.00
_cell.angle_gamma   90.00
#
_symmetry.space_group_name_H-M   'P 1'
#
loop_
_entity.id
_entity.type
_entity.pdbx_description
1 polymer ?
#
loop_
_entity_poly.entity_id
_entity_poly.type
_entity_poly.pdbx_seq_one_letter_code
_entity_poly.pdbx_strand_id
1 'polypeptide(L)'
;MSYLAKLKQIESIENFENVPGMELPKPPKPPFGSFGSTNTEDIEKNIIDDSELKRESRRLKVLAMLAEKPDSQRAIITDLDSGPDDVILTIAIRDQYTFEMQIPKDKYDAFTLLEMINKGLIQ
;
A
#
# COMPACT_ATOMS: atom_id res chain seq x y z
N MET A 1 -9.06 -19.77 4.59
CA MET A 1 -9.81 -19.24 3.44
C MET A 1 -10.17 -17.76 3.65
N SER A 2 -9.19 -16.85 3.80
CA SER A 2 -9.43 -15.41 4.08
C SER A 2 -8.60 -14.48 3.18
N TYR A 3 -7.45 -14.97 2.69
CA TYR A 3 -6.51 -14.19 1.89
C TYR A 3 -7.03 -13.82 0.48
N LEU A 4 -7.70 -14.75 -0.21
CA LEU A 4 -8.23 -14.50 -1.56
C LEU A 4 -9.32 -13.42 -1.58
N ALA A 5 -10.09 -13.30 -0.50
CA ALA A 5 -11.15 -12.29 -0.40
C ALA A 5 -10.56 -10.87 -0.29
N LYS A 6 -9.45 -10.72 0.42
CA LYS A 6 -8.76 -9.43 0.58
C LYS A 6 -8.09 -8.97 -0.72
N LEU A 7 -7.47 -9.87 -1.48
CA LEU A 7 -6.82 -9.54 -2.76
C LEU A 7 -7.82 -8.98 -3.78
N LYS A 8 -9.01 -9.59 -3.87
CA LYS A 8 -10.08 -9.12 -4.77
C LYS A 8 -10.59 -7.72 -4.39
N GLN A 9 -10.52 -7.36 -3.11
CA GLN A 9 -10.96 -6.06 -2.61
C GLN A 9 -9.95 -4.95 -2.93
N ILE A 10 -8.64 -5.28 -2.94
CA ILE A 10 -7.57 -4.33 -3.27
C ILE A 10 -7.52 -4.03 -4.78
N GLU A 11 -7.67 -5.05 -5.64
CA GLU A 11 -7.76 -4.84 -7.10
C GLU A 11 -8.96 -3.96 -7.50
N SER A 12 -10.06 -3.99 -6.75
CA SER A 12 -11.22 -3.13 -7.03
C SER A 12 -11.00 -1.66 -6.66
N ILE A 13 -10.01 -1.35 -5.83
CA ILE A 13 -9.72 0.02 -5.36
C ILE A 13 -8.73 0.72 -6.30
N GLU A 14 -7.71 0.03 -6.81
CA GLU A 14 -6.75 0.60 -7.79
C GLU A 14 -7.40 0.98 -9.13
N ASN A 15 -8.54 0.36 -9.48
CA ASN A 15 -9.28 0.68 -10.70
C ASN A 15 -10.12 1.97 -10.62
N PHE A 16 -10.23 2.62 -9.46
CA PHE A 16 -11.00 3.87 -9.30
C PHE A 16 -10.17 5.14 -9.54
N GLU A 17 -8.83 5.07 -9.57
CA GLU A 17 -7.97 6.25 -9.77
C GLU A 17 -7.63 6.53 -11.25
N ASN A 18 -8.14 5.75 -12.20
CA ASN A 18 -7.95 5.98 -13.63
C ASN A 18 -9.27 6.24 -14.37
N VAL A 19 -9.83 7.43 -14.20
CA VAL A 19 -10.81 7.97 -15.16
C VAL A 19 -10.41 9.40 -15.54
N PRO A 20 -10.13 9.69 -16.83
CA PRO A 20 -9.77 11.02 -17.29
C PRO A 20 -11.00 11.94 -17.25
N GLY A 21 -10.74 13.22 -17.00
CA GLY A 21 -11.74 14.23 -16.65
C GLY A 21 -13.07 14.18 -17.43
N MET A 22 -14.17 14.17 -16.68
CA MET A 22 -15.46 14.68 -17.12
C MET A 22 -16.04 15.55 -16.01
N GLU A 23 -16.25 16.82 -16.32
CA GLU A 23 -16.99 17.76 -15.47
C GLU A 23 -18.42 17.24 -15.23
N LEU A 24 -18.79 17.09 -13.96
CA LEU A 24 -20.18 16.81 -13.57
C LEU A 24 -21.04 18.07 -13.79
N PRO A 25 -22.17 18.00 -14.52
CA PRO A 25 -23.09 19.13 -14.60
C PRO A 25 -23.74 19.36 -13.23
N LYS A 26 -23.65 20.61 -12.73
CA LYS A 26 -24.27 21.02 -11.46
C LYS A 26 -25.77 20.68 -11.45
N PRO A 27 -26.28 19.99 -10.41
CA PRO A 27 -27.72 19.76 -10.28
C PRO A 27 -28.45 21.08 -9.99
N PRO A 28 -29.69 21.28 -10.49
CA PRO A 28 -30.46 22.49 -10.25
C PRO A 28 -30.89 22.57 -8.78
N LYS A 29 -30.63 23.72 -8.14
CA LYS A 29 -31.02 23.98 -6.75
C LYS A 29 -32.55 24.03 -6.60
N PRO A 30 -33.19 23.21 -5.76
CA PRO A 30 -34.59 23.40 -5.39
C PRO A 30 -34.74 24.55 -4.37
N PRO A 31 -35.87 25.29 -4.38
CA PRO A 31 -36.11 26.43 -3.51
C PRO A 31 -36.75 25.96 -2.20
N PHE A 32 -35.97 25.37 -1.31
CA PHE A 32 -36.43 25.13 0.06
C PHE A 32 -35.45 25.74 1.03
N GLY A 33 -35.90 26.82 1.67
CA GLY A 33 -35.23 27.43 2.79
C GLY A 33 -35.49 26.65 4.09
N SER A 34 -34.58 26.87 5.03
CA SER A 34 -34.71 26.61 6.47
C SER A 34 -34.70 25.15 6.90
N PHE A 35 -33.67 24.74 7.63
CA PHE A 35 -33.70 24.81 9.09
C PHE A 35 -32.31 24.49 9.64
N GLY A 36 -31.82 25.32 10.56
CA GLY A 36 -30.56 25.07 11.27
C GLY A 36 -30.67 23.80 12.10
N SER A 37 -29.74 22.86 11.89
CA SER A 37 -29.48 21.76 12.80
C SER A 37 -27.99 21.76 13.10
N THR A 38 -27.65 22.29 14.27
CA THR A 38 -26.34 22.21 14.89
C THR A 38 -26.17 20.81 15.46
N ASN A 39 -25.79 19.85 14.63
CA ASN A 39 -25.25 18.59 15.10
C ASN A 39 -23.91 18.39 14.39
N THR A 40 -22.92 19.19 14.79
CA THR A 40 -21.51 18.82 14.67
C THR A 40 -21.24 17.80 15.76
N GLU A 41 -21.81 16.61 15.60
CA GLU A 41 -21.22 15.42 16.19
C GLU A 41 -20.00 15.16 15.31
N ASP A 42 -18.84 15.39 15.92
CA ASP A 42 -17.53 15.08 15.38
C ASP A 42 -17.57 13.63 14.87
N ILE A 43 -17.79 13.48 13.56
CA ILE A 43 -17.55 12.25 12.85
C ILE A 43 -16.06 12.04 13.05
N GLU A 44 -15.75 11.19 14.04
CA GLU A 44 -14.44 10.63 14.28
C GLU A 44 -13.89 10.28 12.93
N LYS A 45 -12.95 11.13 12.52
CA LYS A 45 -12.18 11.03 11.30
C LYS A 45 -11.56 9.65 11.37
N ASN A 46 -12.22 8.69 10.72
CA ASN A 46 -11.70 7.39 10.37
C ASN A 46 -10.62 7.64 9.31
N ILE A 47 -9.60 8.40 9.71
CA ILE A 47 -8.31 8.50 9.08
C ILE A 47 -7.71 7.13 9.39
N ILE A 48 -8.13 6.13 8.62
CA ILE A 48 -7.23 5.03 8.34
C ILE A 48 -6.10 5.72 7.60
N ASP A 49 -5.04 5.99 8.34
CA ASP A 49 -3.85 6.68 7.89
C ASP A 49 -3.42 6.05 6.56
N ASP A 50 -3.44 6.82 5.46
CA ASP A 50 -3.09 6.33 4.12
C ASP A 50 -1.73 5.63 4.11
N SER A 51 -0.86 5.99 5.06
CA SER A 51 0.43 5.36 5.28
C SER A 51 0.33 3.90 5.77
N GLU A 52 -0.62 3.58 6.64
CA GLU A 52 -0.87 2.22 7.15
C GLU A 52 -1.54 1.34 6.09
N LEU A 53 -2.41 1.89 5.24
CA LEU A 53 -2.98 1.16 4.09
C LEU A 53 -1.90 0.78 3.07
N LYS A 54 -1.00 1.71 2.73
CA LYS A 54 0.15 1.43 1.87
C LYS A 54 1.06 0.37 2.48
N ARG A 55 1.26 0.44 3.79
CA ARG A 55 2.03 -0.55 4.55
C ARG A 55 1.43 -1.95 4.47
N GLU A 56 0.15 -2.09 4.74
CA GLU A 56 -0.53 -3.39 4.66
C GLU A 56 -0.50 -3.93 3.23
N SER A 57 -0.69 -3.07 2.22
CA SER A 57 -0.61 -3.43 0.81
C SER A 57 0.76 -3.99 0.42
N ARG A 58 1.87 -3.34 0.84
CA ARG A 58 3.23 -3.85 0.61
C ARG A 58 3.45 -5.22 1.23
N ARG A 59 2.98 -5.42 2.47
CA ARG A 59 3.10 -6.71 3.18
C ARG A 59 2.33 -7.81 2.48
N LEU A 60 1.10 -7.55 2.06
CA LEU A 60 0.30 -8.52 1.33
C LEU A 60 0.94 -8.90 0.00
N LYS A 61 1.49 -7.91 -0.73
CA LYS A 61 2.16 -8.13 -2.01
C LYS A 61 3.39 -9.01 -1.86
N VAL A 62 4.24 -8.79 -0.86
CA VAL A 62 5.45 -9.60 -0.66
C VAL A 62 5.11 -11.04 -0.26
N LEU A 63 4.04 -11.22 0.52
CA LEU A 63 3.55 -12.55 0.90
C LEU A 63 2.93 -13.28 -0.31
N ALA A 64 2.21 -12.58 -1.18
CA ALA A 64 1.71 -13.14 -2.43
C ALA A 64 2.87 -13.60 -3.33
N MET A 65 3.94 -12.80 -3.45
CA MET A 65 5.14 -13.18 -4.20
C MET A 65 5.83 -14.44 -3.63
N LEU A 66 5.85 -14.62 -2.30
CA LEU A 66 6.32 -15.85 -1.68
C LEU A 66 5.40 -17.04 -1.99
N ALA A 67 4.08 -16.84 -1.96
CA ALA A 67 3.11 -17.89 -2.22
C ALA A 67 3.17 -18.39 -3.67
N GLU A 68 3.39 -17.49 -4.63
CA GLU A 68 3.52 -17.82 -6.06
C GLU A 68 4.79 -18.61 -6.40
N LYS A 69 5.86 -18.44 -5.61
CA LYS A 69 7.16 -19.08 -5.83
C LYS A 69 7.50 -20.02 -4.68
N PRO A 70 6.96 -21.25 -4.67
CA PRO A 70 7.16 -22.20 -3.57
C PRO A 70 8.63 -22.54 -3.31
N ASP A 71 9.47 -22.50 -4.35
CA ASP A 71 10.91 -22.77 -4.25
C ASP A 71 11.71 -21.58 -3.69
N SER A 72 11.09 -20.39 -3.58
CA SER A 72 11.76 -19.21 -3.01
C SER A 72 11.55 -19.14 -1.50
N GLN A 73 12.68 -19.10 -0.77
CA GLN A 73 12.69 -18.89 0.69
C GLN A 73 12.43 -17.43 1.09
N ARG A 74 12.70 -16.48 0.19
CA ARG A 74 12.60 -15.04 0.46
C ARG A 74 11.90 -14.32 -0.68
N ALA A 75 11.15 -13.26 -0.37
CA ALA A 75 10.66 -12.29 -1.36
C ALA A 75 10.87 -10.89 -0.82
N ILE A 76 11.12 -9.97 -1.75
CA ILE A 76 11.56 -8.62 -1.44
C ILE A 76 10.87 -7.66 -2.39
N ILE A 77 10.35 -6.57 -1.84
CA ILE A 77 9.72 -5.49 -2.59
C ILE A 77 10.36 -4.18 -2.14
N THR A 78 10.70 -3.35 -3.12
CA THR A 78 11.14 -1.98 -2.89
C THR A 78 10.03 -1.04 -3.32
N ASP A 79 9.68 -0.09 -2.45
CA ASP A 79 8.76 1.01 -2.71
C ASP A 79 9.53 2.34 -2.64
N LEU A 80 9.59 3.04 -3.77
CA LEU A 80 10.27 4.33 -3.94
C LEU A 80 9.32 5.53 -3.80
N ASP A 81 8.01 5.27 -3.76
CA ASP A 81 6.93 6.27 -3.87
C ASP A 81 6.33 6.62 -2.50
N SER A 82 6.63 5.84 -1.47
CA SER A 82 6.14 6.05 -0.11
C SER A 82 6.70 7.30 0.60
N GLY A 83 7.82 7.87 0.14
CA GLY A 83 8.41 9.06 0.76
C GLY A 83 9.33 9.85 -0.18
N PRO A 84 9.51 11.16 0.05
CA PRO A 84 10.39 11.98 -0.78
C PRO A 84 11.86 11.56 -0.66
N ASP A 85 12.29 11.21 0.55
CA ASP A 85 13.71 11.02 0.89
C ASP A 85 14.10 9.58 1.24
N ASP A 86 13.12 8.71 1.47
CA ASP A 86 13.35 7.32 1.90
C ASP A 86 12.77 6.32 0.91
N VAL A 87 13.45 5.18 0.83
CA VAL A 87 13.01 3.96 0.14
C VAL A 87 12.54 2.96 1.18
N ILE A 88 11.35 2.40 1.00
CA ILE A 88 10.84 1.35 1.88
C ILE A 88 11.15 -0.01 1.26
N LEU A 89 11.93 -0.79 1.98
CA LEU A 89 12.25 -2.17 1.64
C LEU A 89 11.43 -3.12 2.50
N THR A 90 10.52 -3.86 1.88
CA THR A 90 9.74 -4.92 2.54
C THR A 90 10.34 -6.28 2.23
N ILE A 91 10.70 -7.03 3.26
CA ILE A 91 11.31 -8.36 3.16
C ILE A 91 10.39 -9.36 3.85
N ALA A 92 10.10 -10.47 3.17
CA ALA A 92 9.46 -11.63 3.77
C ALA A 92 10.37 -12.86 3.61
N ILE A 93 10.50 -13.59 4.71
CA ILE A 93 11.21 -14.87 4.80
C ILE A 93 10.16 -15.91 5.15
N ARG A 94 10.06 -16.96 4.32
CA ARG A 94 9.09 -18.04 4.47
C ARG A 94 9.20 -18.66 5.86
N ASP A 95 8.05 -18.77 6.54
CA ASP A 95 7.88 -19.39 7.86
C ASP A 95 8.77 -18.81 8.98
N GLN A 96 9.33 -17.62 8.81
CA GLN A 96 10.19 -16.98 9.81
C GLN A 96 9.69 -15.58 10.17
N TYR A 97 9.88 -14.60 9.28
CA TYR A 97 9.66 -13.19 9.59
C TYR A 97 9.22 -12.39 8.36
N THR A 98 8.46 -11.33 8.60
CA THR A 98 8.19 -10.28 7.61
C THR A 98 8.46 -8.95 8.27
N PHE A 99 9.26 -8.10 7.63
CA PHE A 99 9.65 -6.81 8.18
C PHE A 99 9.86 -5.77 7.08
N GLU A 100 9.88 -4.50 7.50
CA GLU A 100 10.10 -3.35 6.65
C GLU A 100 11.31 -2.57 7.17
N MET A 101 12.09 -2.03 6.24
CA MET A 101 13.28 -1.23 6.51
C MET A 101 13.22 0.04 5.66
N GLN A 102 13.53 1.18 6.26
CA GLN A 102 13.69 2.44 5.55
C GLN A 102 15.17 2.65 5.21
N ILE A 103 15.45 2.94 3.95
CA ILE A 103 16.79 3.23 3.46
C ILE A 103 16.75 4.64 2.85
N PRO A 104 17.58 5.58 3.34
CA PRO A 104 17.71 6.89 2.72
C PRO A 104 18.02 6.76 1.22
N LYS A 105 17.31 7.51 0.36
CA LYS A 105 17.41 7.43 -1.10
C LYS A 105 18.81 7.73 -1.61
N ASP A 106 19.54 8.62 -0.96
CA ASP A 106 20.93 8.96 -1.26
C ASP A 106 21.89 7.77 -1.08
N LYS A 107 21.50 6.79 -0.26
CA LYS A 107 22.26 5.56 0.03
C LYS A 107 21.68 4.32 -0.61
N TYR A 108 20.54 4.43 -1.28
CA TYR A 108 19.87 3.30 -1.90
C TYR A 108 20.50 2.99 -3.27
N ASP A 109 21.05 1.78 -3.39
CA ASP A 109 21.46 1.19 -4.66
C ASP A 109 20.82 -0.19 -4.81
N ALA A 110 19.95 -0.33 -5.82
CA ALA A 110 19.22 -1.56 -6.10
C ALA A 110 20.17 -2.73 -6.44
N PHE A 111 21.29 -2.47 -7.12
CA PHE A 111 22.23 -3.51 -7.51
C PHE A 111 23.03 -4.02 -6.33
N THR A 112 23.57 -3.10 -5.52
CA THR A 112 24.25 -3.45 -4.27
C THR A 112 23.33 -4.23 -3.34
N LEU A 113 22.07 -3.82 -3.20
CA LEU A 113 21.09 -4.53 -2.39
C LEU A 113 20.87 -5.97 -2.91
N LEU A 114 20.65 -6.12 -4.22
CA LEU A 114 20.48 -7.42 -4.85
C LEU A 114 21.71 -8.32 -4.67
N GLU A 115 22.92 -7.75 -4.79
CA GLU A 115 24.16 -8.47 -4.56
C GLU A 115 24.29 -8.93 -3.10
N MET A 116 23.95 -8.08 -2.13
CA MET A 116 23.96 -8.43 -0.71
C MET A 116 22.96 -9.55 -0.39
N ILE A 117 21.75 -9.49 -0.99
CA ILE A 117 20.75 -10.56 -0.86
C ILE A 117 21.29 -11.87 -1.43
N ASN A 118 21.88 -11.83 -2.62
CA ASN A 118 22.44 -13.02 -3.28
C ASN A 118 23.61 -13.63 -2.50
N LYS A 119 24.50 -12.81 -1.94
CA LYS A 119 25.59 -13.29 -1.08
C LYS A 119 25.07 -13.86 0.24
N GLY A 120 24.06 -13.23 0.83
CA GLY A 120 23.39 -13.69 2.05
C GLY A 120 22.46 -14.89 1.86
N LEU A 121 22.31 -15.41 0.64
CA LEU A 121 21.63 -16.67 0.34
C LEU A 121 22.57 -17.89 0.43
N ILE A 122 23.90 -17.70 0.54
CA ILE A 122 24.92 -18.77 0.54
C ILE A 122 25.38 -19.14 1.97
N GLN A 123 24.50 -19.05 2.98
CA GLN A 123 24.83 -19.48 4.35
C GLN A 123 24.14 -20.80 4.71
#